data_AF-A0A3D2W8Z9-F1
#
_entry.id   AF-A0A3D2W8Z9-F1
#
_cell.length_a   1.000
_cell.length_b   1.000
_cell.length_c   1.000
_cell.angle_alpha   90.00
_cell.angle_beta   90.00
_cell.angle_gamma   90.00
#
_symmetry.space_group_name_H-M   'P 1'
#
loop_
_entity.id
_entity.type
_entity.pdbx_description
1 polymer ?
#
loop_
_entity_poly.entity_id
_entity_poly.type
_entity_poly.pdbx_seq_one_letter_code
_entity_poly.pdbx_strand_id
1 'polypeptide(L)'
;MTLTMAIMDFIPVILFLMASMTLLHDLYHMMSKGAFALLASGLIMISTAGFFKATWKLLYALNICDFTALNNCFFPMQSSGFLIGAIGITALLFFRQKSTVYAIAPAVYSSSMLFVVFTILGTAGIWGSLAYIAEKMEKKKTAVIFIISFVCMLGMGYLSSRDFTDPKMNWIGEIVNVIGMTMLWAGIRSLHRDGLETFEMKR
;
A
#
# COMPACT_ATOMS: atom_id res chain seq x y z
N MET A 1 -1.56 -12.99 -21.67
CA MET A 1 -0.99 -13.03 -20.30
C MET A 1 -0.62 -14.45 -19.98
N THR A 2 0.56 -14.71 -19.40
CA THR A 2 1.02 -16.09 -19.08
C THR A 2 0.67 -16.46 -17.65
N LEU A 3 0.49 -17.76 -17.38
CA LEU A 3 0.23 -18.29 -16.04
C LEU A 3 1.31 -17.88 -15.03
N THR A 4 2.58 -17.90 -15.44
CA THR A 4 3.72 -17.49 -14.59
C THR A 4 3.61 -16.03 -14.15
N MET A 5 3.16 -15.14 -15.03
CA MET A 5 3.00 -13.72 -14.71
C MET A 5 1.88 -13.51 -13.69
N ALA A 6 0.75 -14.21 -13.83
CA ALA A 6 -0.35 -14.16 -12.87
C ALA A 6 0.03 -14.65 -11.46
N ILE A 7 0.95 -15.62 -11.37
CA ILE A 7 1.48 -16.10 -10.08
C ILE A 7 2.42 -15.06 -9.45
N MET A 8 3.23 -14.38 -10.25
CA MET A 8 4.18 -13.37 -9.77
C MET A 8 3.47 -12.16 -9.13
N ASP A 9 2.26 -11.82 -9.57
CA ASP A 9 1.41 -10.79 -8.96
C ASP A 9 1.07 -11.05 -7.48
N PHE A 10 1.08 -12.31 -7.02
CA PHE A 10 0.82 -12.61 -5.61
C PHE A 10 1.98 -12.21 -4.70
N ILE A 11 3.22 -12.19 -5.22
CA ILE A 11 4.41 -11.83 -4.44
C ILE A 11 4.30 -10.42 -3.83
N PRO A 12 4.07 -9.34 -4.61
CA PRO A 12 3.95 -8.00 -4.04
C PRO A 12 2.74 -7.89 -3.09
N VAL A 13 1.65 -8.61 -3.34
CA VAL A 13 0.46 -8.62 -2.46
C VAL A 13 0.80 -9.23 -1.09
N ILE A 14 1.50 -10.37 -1.08
CA ILE A 14 1.91 -11.03 0.17
C ILE A 14 2.94 -10.18 0.93
N LEU A 15 3.91 -9.58 0.22
CA LEU A 15 4.88 -8.66 0.83
C LEU A 15 4.20 -7.45 1.48
N PHE A 16 3.24 -6.84 0.77
CA PHE A 16 2.45 -5.73 1.31
C PHE A 16 1.62 -6.15 2.51
N LEU A 17 1.01 -7.35 2.48
CA LEU A 17 0.23 -7.87 3.60
C LEU A 17 1.11 -8.06 4.85
N MET A 18 2.27 -8.70 4.70
CA MET A 18 3.23 -8.87 5.82
C MET A 18 3.68 -7.53 6.37
N ALA A 19 4.04 -6.58 5.49
CA ALA A 19 4.43 -5.23 5.87
C ALA A 19 3.31 -4.52 6.65
N SER A 20 2.07 -4.64 6.18
CA SER A 20 0.89 -4.05 6.82
C SER A 20 0.59 -4.65 8.19
N MET A 21 0.68 -5.97 8.34
CA MET A 21 0.45 -6.64 9.62
C MET A 21 1.50 -6.24 10.67
N THR A 22 2.79 -6.19 10.29
CA THR A 22 3.86 -5.74 11.18
C THR A 22 3.66 -4.27 11.57
N LEU A 23 3.31 -3.40 10.62
CA LEU A 23 3.06 -1.99 10.90
C LEU A 23 1.88 -1.79 11.85
N LEU A 24 0.78 -2.52 11.67
CA LEU A 24 -0.38 -2.45 12.56
C LEU A 24 -0.06 -2.95 13.95
N HIS A 25 0.73 -4.03 14.07
CA HIS A 25 1.20 -4.51 15.36
C HIS A 25 1.97 -3.41 16.11
N ASP A 26 2.97 -2.81 15.45
CA ASP A 26 3.86 -1.83 16.07
C ASP A 26 3.15 -0.53 16.44
N LEU A 27 2.19 -0.09 15.63
CA LEU A 27 1.47 1.16 15.87
C LEU A 27 0.25 1.01 16.79
N TYR A 28 -0.14 -0.21 17.16
CA TYR A 28 -1.36 -0.48 17.94
C TYR A 28 -1.39 0.30 19.26
N HIS A 29 -0.27 0.28 19.99
CA HIS A 29 -0.17 0.93 21.31
C HIS A 29 0.04 2.45 21.23
N MET A 30 0.45 2.96 20.06
CA MET A 30 0.76 4.39 19.84
C MET A 30 -0.42 5.19 19.28
N MET A 31 -1.41 4.52 18.69
CA MET A 31 -2.54 5.15 18.01
C MET A 31 -3.82 5.14 18.85
N SER A 32 -4.66 6.18 18.72
CA SER A 32 -6.05 6.08 19.21
C SER A 32 -6.82 5.07 18.36
N LYS A 33 -7.90 4.53 18.94
CA LYS A 33 -8.80 3.59 18.28
C LYS A 33 -9.30 4.08 16.92
N GLY A 34 -9.55 5.39 16.77
CA GLY A 34 -10.01 5.99 15.51
C GLY A 34 -8.92 6.01 14.44
N ALA A 35 -7.75 6.55 14.77
CA ALA A 35 -6.62 6.61 13.83
C ALA A 35 -6.14 5.20 13.43
N PHE A 36 -6.12 4.27 14.39
CA PHE A 36 -5.80 2.87 14.15
C PHE A 36 -6.82 2.21 13.22
N ALA A 37 -8.12 2.44 13.42
CA ALA A 37 -9.16 1.90 12.55
C ALA A 37 -9.06 2.44 11.11
N LEU A 38 -8.71 3.72 10.93
CA LEU A 38 -8.44 4.30 9.61
C LEU A 38 -7.23 3.63 8.95
N LEU A 39 -6.13 3.49 9.67
CA LEU A 39 -4.95 2.82 9.14
C LEU A 39 -5.24 1.35 8.77
N ALA A 40 -5.85 0.59 9.69
CA ALA A 40 -6.18 -0.81 9.49
C ALA A 40 -7.15 -1.01 8.32
N SER A 41 -8.24 -0.23 8.25
CA SER A 41 -9.19 -0.31 7.14
C SER A 41 -8.53 0.02 5.81
N GLY A 42 -7.68 1.06 5.75
CA GLY A 42 -6.93 1.41 4.55
C GLY A 42 -6.02 0.29 4.06
N LEU A 43 -5.21 -0.28 4.95
CA LEU A 43 -4.28 -1.37 4.61
C LEU A 43 -5.00 -2.67 4.22
N ILE A 44 -6.12 -3.00 4.89
CA ILE A 44 -6.98 -4.14 4.54
C ILE A 44 -7.59 -3.94 3.15
N MET A 45 -8.05 -2.72 2.84
CA MET A 45 -8.62 -2.41 1.52
C MET A 45 -7.59 -2.57 0.41
N ILE A 46 -6.37 -2.04 0.60
CA ILE A 46 -5.28 -2.18 -0.38
C ILE A 46 -4.93 -3.66 -0.59
N SER A 47 -4.78 -4.42 0.50
CA SER A 47 -4.42 -5.84 0.44
C SER A 47 -5.49 -6.64 -0.28
N THR A 48 -6.76 -6.45 0.09
CA THR A 48 -7.89 -7.14 -0.54
C THR A 48 -8.02 -6.79 -2.03
N ALA A 49 -7.83 -5.53 -2.40
CA ALA A 49 -7.80 -5.11 -3.80
C ALA A 49 -6.70 -5.86 -4.58
N GLY A 50 -5.48 -5.93 -4.03
CA GLY A 50 -4.37 -6.67 -4.61
C GLY A 50 -4.70 -8.15 -4.83
N PHE A 51 -5.29 -8.81 -3.83
CA PHE A 51 -5.74 -10.19 -3.94
C PHE A 51 -6.80 -10.38 -5.03
N PHE A 52 -7.78 -9.48 -5.14
CA PHE A 52 -8.80 -9.57 -6.19
C PHE A 52 -8.20 -9.44 -7.59
N LYS A 53 -7.26 -8.53 -7.81
CA LYS A 53 -6.58 -8.38 -9.10
C LYS A 53 -5.71 -9.58 -9.45
N ALA A 54 -4.93 -10.09 -8.50
CA ALA A 54 -4.09 -11.28 -8.71
C ALA A 54 -4.95 -12.52 -9.01
N THR A 55 -6.07 -12.68 -8.28
CA THR A 55 -7.03 -13.77 -8.51
C THR A 55 -7.69 -13.67 -9.87
N TRP A 56 -8.14 -12.49 -10.28
CA TRP A 56 -8.69 -12.28 -11.63
C TRP A 56 -7.66 -12.61 -12.71
N LYS A 57 -6.41 -12.16 -12.56
CA LYS A 57 -5.34 -12.50 -13.49
C LYS A 57 -5.13 -14.02 -13.57
N LEU A 58 -5.13 -14.72 -12.45
CA LEU A 58 -4.99 -16.19 -12.43
C LEU A 58 -6.13 -16.88 -13.17
N LEU A 59 -7.38 -16.49 -12.90
CA LEU A 59 -8.56 -17.06 -13.55
C LEU A 59 -8.58 -16.79 -15.07
N TYR A 60 -8.17 -15.59 -15.46
CA TYR A 60 -8.03 -15.19 -16.86
C TYR A 60 -6.93 -16.00 -17.57
N ALA A 61 -5.78 -16.21 -16.92
CA ALA A 61 -4.68 -17.00 -17.48
C ALA A 61 -5.01 -18.50 -17.60
N LEU A 62 -5.86 -19.04 -16.72
CA LEU A 62 -6.34 -20.41 -16.78
C LEU A 62 -7.51 -20.61 -17.76
N ASN A 63 -7.96 -19.55 -18.42
CA ASN A 63 -9.06 -19.59 -19.40
C ASN A 63 -10.39 -20.13 -18.82
N ILE A 64 -10.60 -19.97 -17.50
CA ILE A 64 -11.80 -20.46 -16.80
C ILE A 64 -12.95 -19.46 -16.96
N CYS A 65 -12.78 -18.21 -16.49
CA CYS A 65 -13.78 -17.15 -16.58
C CYS A 65 -13.13 -15.75 -16.51
N ASP A 66 -13.66 -14.79 -17.27
CA ASP A 66 -13.30 -13.37 -17.17
C ASP A 66 -14.27 -12.61 -16.24
N PHE A 67 -13.97 -12.63 -14.93
CA PHE A 67 -14.72 -11.86 -13.95
C PHE A 67 -14.26 -10.39 -13.92
N THR A 68 -14.65 -9.61 -14.91
CA THR A 68 -14.29 -8.18 -15.06
C THR A 68 -14.57 -7.34 -13.80
N ALA A 69 -15.57 -7.71 -13.00
CA ALA A 69 -15.88 -7.07 -11.72
C ALA A 69 -14.69 -7.06 -10.73
N LEU A 70 -13.91 -8.16 -10.65
CA LEU A 70 -12.73 -8.25 -9.77
C LEU A 70 -11.62 -7.29 -10.21
N ASN A 71 -11.44 -7.10 -11.52
CA ASN A 71 -10.46 -6.15 -12.04
C ASN A 71 -10.93 -4.69 -11.87
N ASN A 72 -12.23 -4.45 -12.10
CA ASN A 72 -12.80 -3.10 -12.03
C ASN A 72 -12.84 -2.54 -10.61
N CYS A 73 -13.01 -3.39 -9.58
CA CYS A 73 -13.01 -2.94 -8.19
C CYS A 73 -11.61 -2.67 -7.63
N PHE A 74 -10.55 -3.18 -8.27
CA PHE A 74 -9.16 -3.01 -7.83
C PHE A 74 -8.81 -1.55 -7.60
N PHE A 75 -8.95 -0.73 -8.65
CA PHE A 75 -8.43 0.63 -8.63
C PHE A 75 -9.18 1.54 -7.63
N PRO A 76 -10.53 1.56 -7.57
CA PRO A 76 -11.25 2.31 -6.56
C PRO A 76 -10.93 1.89 -5.12
N MET A 77 -10.84 0.57 -4.89
CA MET A 77 -10.60 0.01 -3.57
C MET A 77 -9.17 0.27 -3.08
N GLN A 78 -8.18 0.06 -3.95
CA GLN A 78 -6.78 0.34 -3.65
C GLN A 78 -6.55 1.83 -3.38
N SER A 79 -7.05 2.70 -4.26
CA SER A 79 -6.87 4.15 -4.17
C SER A 79 -7.47 4.72 -2.88
N SER A 80 -8.70 4.29 -2.56
CA SER A 80 -9.38 4.72 -1.34
C SER A 80 -8.65 4.20 -0.10
N GLY A 81 -8.16 2.96 -0.15
CA GLY A 81 -7.37 2.37 0.94
C GLY A 81 -6.08 3.15 1.20
N PHE A 82 -5.36 3.56 0.16
CA PHE A 82 -4.17 4.41 0.30
C PHE A 82 -4.48 5.75 0.96
N LEU A 83 -5.57 6.42 0.54
CA LEU A 83 -5.95 7.71 1.12
C LEU A 83 -6.32 7.57 2.61
N ILE A 84 -7.19 6.62 2.95
CA ILE A 84 -7.64 6.42 4.34
C ILE A 84 -6.46 5.97 5.22
N GLY A 85 -5.59 5.08 4.72
CA GLY A 85 -4.37 4.67 5.40
C GLY A 85 -3.42 5.84 5.66
N ALA A 86 -3.24 6.72 4.67
CA ALA A 86 -2.44 7.93 4.81
C ALA A 86 -3.01 8.88 5.86
N ILE A 87 -4.33 9.09 5.88
CA ILE A 87 -4.98 9.90 6.91
C ILE A 87 -4.74 9.28 8.29
N GLY A 88 -4.84 7.95 8.43
CA GLY A 88 -4.61 7.25 9.69
C GLY A 88 -3.20 7.46 10.25
N ILE A 89 -2.16 7.22 9.45
CA ILE A 89 -0.76 7.37 9.90
C ILE A 89 -0.35 8.85 10.03
N THR A 90 -0.86 9.74 9.18
CA THR A 90 -0.60 11.19 9.30
C THR A 90 -1.28 11.76 10.55
N ALA A 91 -2.48 11.26 10.89
CA ALA A 91 -3.18 11.66 12.11
C ALA A 91 -2.38 11.33 13.37
N LEU A 92 -1.66 10.20 13.36
CA LEU A 92 -0.73 9.83 14.43
C LEU A 92 0.41 10.85 14.60
N LEU A 93 0.97 11.34 13.49
CA LEU A 93 2.09 12.28 13.50
C LEU A 93 1.70 13.68 13.98
N PHE A 94 0.59 14.23 13.46
CA PHE A 94 0.32 15.67 13.59
C PHE A 94 -0.80 16.03 14.58
N PHE A 95 -1.75 15.14 14.87
CA PHE A 95 -2.94 15.49 15.66
C PHE A 95 -2.93 14.87 17.05
N ARG A 96 -3.36 15.63 18.07
CA ARG A 96 -3.56 15.08 19.43
C ARG A 96 -4.69 14.05 19.38
N GLN A 97 -4.36 12.81 19.71
CA GLN A 97 -5.19 11.60 19.64
C GLN A 97 -6.36 11.60 20.66
N LYS A 98 -7.25 12.61 20.63
CA LYS A 98 -8.30 12.83 21.65
C LYS A 98 -9.73 12.46 21.21
N SER A 99 -10.00 12.20 19.92
CA SER A 99 -11.37 11.90 19.46
C SER A 99 -11.39 10.88 18.32
N THR A 100 -12.39 9.99 18.38
CA THR A 100 -12.62 8.88 17.44
C THR A 100 -13.38 9.40 16.22
N VAL A 101 -12.73 9.43 15.05
CA VAL A 101 -13.40 9.70 13.77
C VAL A 101 -13.72 8.35 13.12
N TYR A 102 -15.00 8.11 12.84
CA TYR A 102 -15.46 6.90 12.16
C TYR A 102 -15.30 7.06 10.64
N ALA A 103 -14.65 6.09 9.99
CA ALA A 103 -14.60 6.03 8.53
C ALA A 103 -15.91 5.44 7.99
N ILE A 104 -16.49 6.13 7.02
CA ILE A 104 -17.60 5.61 6.21
C ILE A 104 -16.96 4.97 4.96
N ALA A 105 -17.42 3.77 4.60
CA ALA A 105 -16.94 3.07 3.41
C ALA A 105 -17.09 3.97 2.16
N PRO A 106 -16.05 4.15 1.35
CA PRO A 106 -16.15 4.99 0.16
C PRO A 106 -17.09 4.34 -0.87
N ALA A 107 -17.99 5.13 -1.43
CA ALA A 107 -18.89 4.70 -2.48
C ALA A 107 -18.10 4.36 -3.76
N VAL A 108 -18.57 3.33 -4.47
CA VAL A 108 -17.98 2.85 -5.73
C VAL A 108 -18.28 3.89 -6.82
N TYR A 109 -17.27 4.65 -7.23
CA TYR A 109 -17.36 5.64 -8.31
C TYR A 109 -16.55 5.18 -9.53
N SER A 110 -16.99 5.59 -10.73
CA SER A 110 -16.37 5.23 -12.01
C SER A 110 -15.43 6.30 -12.59
N SER A 111 -15.14 7.40 -11.89
CA SER A 111 -14.28 8.47 -12.42
C SER A 111 -12.79 8.24 -12.14
N SER A 112 -12.00 8.09 -13.20
CA SER A 112 -10.60 7.63 -13.14
C SER A 112 -9.62 8.62 -12.49
N MET A 113 -9.82 9.93 -12.63
CA MET A 113 -8.82 10.93 -12.19
C MET A 113 -8.79 11.15 -10.67
N LEU A 114 -9.94 11.10 -9.98
CA LEU A 114 -10.00 11.28 -8.52
C LEU A 114 -9.25 10.16 -7.78
N PHE A 115 -9.40 8.92 -8.23
CA PHE A 115 -8.70 7.78 -7.66
C PHE A 115 -7.19 7.81 -7.94
N VAL A 116 -6.75 8.38 -9.06
CA VAL A 116 -5.32 8.66 -9.29
C VAL A 116 -4.80 9.64 -8.25
N VAL A 117 -5.52 10.74 -8.00
CA VAL A 117 -5.14 11.72 -6.96
C VAL A 117 -5.10 11.07 -5.57
N PHE A 118 -6.10 10.24 -5.24
CA PHE A 118 -6.13 9.51 -3.96
C PHE A 118 -4.95 8.55 -3.82
N THR A 119 -4.58 7.86 -4.89
CA THR A 119 -3.41 6.98 -4.89
C THR A 119 -2.12 7.78 -4.70
N ILE A 120 -1.93 8.89 -5.40
CA ILE A 120 -0.70 9.70 -5.29
C ILE A 120 -0.58 10.30 -3.89
N LEU A 121 -1.63 10.95 -3.39
CA LEU A 121 -1.63 11.56 -2.06
C LEU A 121 -1.53 10.50 -0.96
N GLY A 122 -2.24 9.38 -1.12
CA GLY A 122 -2.23 8.29 -0.14
C GLY A 122 -0.89 7.57 -0.07
N THR A 123 -0.27 7.29 -1.22
CA THR A 123 1.07 6.71 -1.26
C THR A 123 2.13 7.68 -0.72
N ALA A 124 2.08 8.96 -1.11
CA ALA A 124 2.97 9.97 -0.54
C ALA A 124 2.79 10.12 0.97
N GLY A 125 1.56 10.07 1.46
CA GLY A 125 1.24 10.17 2.88
C GLY A 125 1.74 8.98 3.70
N ILE A 126 1.53 7.75 3.24
CA ILE A 126 2.01 6.55 3.95
C ILE A 126 3.53 6.47 3.90
N TRP A 127 4.15 6.54 2.72
CA TRP A 127 5.60 6.41 2.59
C TRP A 127 6.35 7.59 3.21
N GLY A 128 5.82 8.81 3.06
CA GLY A 128 6.37 10.00 3.69
C GLY A 128 6.30 9.93 5.22
N SER A 129 5.18 9.45 5.77
CA SER A 129 5.04 9.25 7.22
C SER A 129 6.01 8.20 7.75
N LEU A 130 6.19 7.09 7.03
CA LEU A 130 7.14 6.04 7.41
C LEU A 130 8.59 6.53 7.33
N ALA A 131 8.93 7.30 6.30
CA ALA A 131 10.26 7.91 6.17
C ALA A 131 10.52 8.91 7.31
N TYR A 132 9.52 9.72 7.68
CA TYR A 132 9.60 10.66 8.79
C TYR A 132 9.76 9.94 10.15
N ILE A 133 9.02 8.86 10.38
CA ILE A 133 9.18 8.02 11.59
C ILE A 133 10.60 7.45 11.64
N ALA A 134 11.10 6.91 10.52
CA ALA A 134 12.45 6.37 10.43
C ALA A 134 13.52 7.43 10.73
N GLU A 135 13.34 8.67 10.25
CA GLU A 135 14.24 9.78 10.57
C GLU A 135 14.19 10.16 12.05
N LYS A 136 13.00 10.17 12.66
CA LYS A 136 12.82 10.42 14.10
C LYS A 136 13.43 9.33 14.98
N MET A 137 13.51 8.09 14.50
CA MET A 137 14.24 7.00 15.15
C MET A 137 15.75 7.00 14.83
N GLU A 138 16.25 8.05 14.15
CA GLU A 138 17.65 8.19 13.69
C GLU A 138 18.10 7.09 12.69
N LYS A 139 17.15 6.37 12.09
CA LYS A 139 17.39 5.30 11.10
C LYS A 139 17.35 5.83 9.67
N LYS A 140 18.32 6.69 9.34
CA LYS A 140 18.43 7.34 8.01
C LYS A 140 18.47 6.34 6.83
N LYS A 141 19.10 5.18 7.01
CA LYS A 141 19.13 4.11 6.00
C LYS A 141 17.72 3.59 5.69
N THR A 142 16.90 3.42 6.73
CA THR A 142 15.52 2.94 6.61
C THR A 142 14.62 3.98 5.95
N ALA A 143 14.83 5.27 6.23
CA ALA A 143 14.14 6.36 5.53
C ALA A 143 14.43 6.34 4.01
N VAL A 144 15.69 6.12 3.61
CA VAL A 144 16.07 6.00 2.19
C VAL A 144 15.39 4.80 1.52
N ILE A 145 15.27 3.66 2.22
CA ILE A 145 14.56 2.48 1.70
C ILE A 145 13.10 2.81 1.39
N PHE A 146 12.42 3.58 2.24
CA PHE A 146 11.05 4.04 1.96
C PHE A 146 11.00 4.98 0.76
N ILE A 147 11.94 5.91 0.61
CA ILE A 147 11.99 6.80 -0.56
C ILE A 147 12.16 5.99 -1.85
N ILE A 148 13.05 4.99 -1.87
CA ILE A 148 13.24 4.11 -3.03
C ILE A 148 11.95 3.33 -3.32
N SER A 149 11.33 2.75 -2.30
CA SER A 149 10.05 2.04 -2.44
C SER A 149 8.95 2.93 -3.02
N PHE A 150 8.88 4.19 -2.59
CA PHE A 150 7.93 5.18 -3.10
C PHE A 150 8.17 5.50 -4.57
N VAL A 151 9.43 5.69 -4.97
CA VAL A 151 9.79 5.91 -6.39
C VAL A 151 9.42 4.70 -7.25
N CYS A 152 9.64 3.47 -6.77
CA CYS A 152 9.18 2.26 -7.48
C CYS A 152 7.66 2.22 -7.63
N MET A 153 6.91 2.61 -6.59
CA MET A 153 5.44 2.71 -6.64
C MET A 153 4.95 3.73 -7.66
N LEU A 154 5.55 4.93 -7.70
CA LEU A 154 5.24 5.94 -8.73
C LEU A 154 5.62 5.46 -10.13
N GLY A 155 6.78 4.79 -10.25
CA GLY A 155 7.24 4.17 -11.48
C GLY A 155 6.24 3.16 -12.02
N MET A 156 5.63 2.35 -11.15
CA MET A 156 4.57 1.43 -11.55
C MET A 156 3.30 2.16 -12.02
N GLY A 157 2.92 3.26 -11.37
CA GLY A 157 1.82 4.11 -11.85
C GLY A 157 2.06 4.67 -13.26
N TYR A 158 3.29 5.12 -13.54
CA TYR A 158 3.68 5.56 -14.88
C TYR A 158 3.71 4.39 -15.88
N LEU A 159 4.31 3.25 -15.51
CA LEU A 159 4.32 2.06 -16.35
C LEU A 159 2.90 1.63 -16.69
N SER A 160 1.96 1.71 -15.75
CA SER A 160 0.52 1.43 -15.92
C SER A 160 -0.17 2.24 -17.02
N SER A 161 0.39 3.39 -17.42
CA SER A 161 -0.10 4.22 -18.52
C SER A 161 0.40 3.81 -19.91
N ARG A 162 1.37 2.88 -19.97
CA ARG A 162 1.91 2.31 -21.21
C ARG A 162 1.11 1.08 -21.63
N ASP A 163 1.38 0.59 -22.84
CA ASP A 163 0.69 -0.57 -23.37
C ASP A 163 1.19 -1.88 -22.74
N PHE A 164 0.33 -2.55 -21.96
CA PHE A 164 0.61 -3.85 -21.32
C PHE A 164 0.31 -5.05 -22.22
N THR A 165 -0.10 -4.81 -23.47
CA THR A 165 -0.21 -5.89 -24.45
C THR A 165 1.17 -6.44 -24.83
N ASP A 166 2.23 -5.62 -24.70
CA ASP A 166 3.62 -6.08 -24.82
C ASP A 166 4.03 -6.89 -23.56
N PRO A 167 4.35 -8.19 -23.69
CA PRO A 167 4.81 -9.02 -22.58
C PRO A 167 6.02 -8.44 -21.83
N LYS A 168 6.90 -7.69 -22.52
CA LYS A 168 8.10 -7.09 -21.90
C LYS A 168 7.72 -6.00 -20.92
N MET A 169 6.79 -5.13 -21.30
CA MET A 169 6.32 -4.04 -20.44
C MET A 169 5.61 -4.56 -19.19
N ASN A 170 4.85 -5.64 -19.35
CA ASN A 170 4.16 -6.29 -18.23
C ASN A 170 5.17 -6.90 -17.24
N TRP A 171 6.21 -7.59 -17.72
CA TRP A 171 7.29 -8.09 -16.86
C TRP A 171 8.07 -6.99 -16.15
N ILE A 172 8.35 -5.87 -16.83
CA ILE A 172 9.02 -4.72 -16.20
C ILE A 172 8.14 -4.16 -15.06
N GLY A 173 6.84 -4.01 -15.30
CA GLY A 173 5.88 -3.58 -14.29
C GLY A 173 5.88 -4.49 -13.05
N GLU A 174 5.84 -5.81 -13.26
CA GLU A 174 5.85 -6.77 -12.16
C GLU A 174 7.17 -6.76 -11.37
N ILE A 175 8.32 -6.66 -12.07
CA ILE A 175 9.63 -6.57 -11.40
C ILE A 175 9.73 -5.29 -10.55
N VAL A 176 9.31 -4.15 -11.10
CA VAL A 176 9.32 -2.87 -10.36
C VAL A 176 8.40 -2.94 -9.14
N ASN A 177 7.23 -3.59 -9.26
CA ASN A 177 6.30 -3.79 -8.15
C ASN A 177 6.89 -4.69 -7.06
N VAL A 178 7.48 -5.83 -7.43
CA VAL A 178 8.15 -6.75 -6.49
C VAL A 178 9.28 -6.04 -5.75
N ILE A 179 10.13 -5.29 -6.45
CA ILE A 179 11.22 -4.52 -5.83
C ILE A 179 10.64 -3.48 -4.87
N GLY A 180 9.64 -2.70 -5.31
CA GLY A 180 8.99 -1.68 -4.51
C GLY A 180 8.40 -2.23 -3.20
N MET A 181 7.66 -3.33 -3.27
CA MET A 181 7.04 -3.96 -2.11
C MET A 181 8.05 -4.69 -1.22
N THR A 182 9.12 -5.25 -1.79
CA THR A 182 10.23 -5.82 -1.02
C THR A 182 10.92 -4.75 -0.19
N MET A 183 11.16 -3.57 -0.77
CA MET A 183 11.75 -2.43 -0.05
C MET A 183 10.81 -1.91 1.04
N LEU A 184 9.50 -1.82 0.78
CA LEU A 184 8.51 -1.46 1.80
C LEU A 184 8.57 -2.43 2.99
N TRP A 185 8.49 -3.73 2.72
CA TRP A 185 8.55 -4.77 3.74
C TRP A 185 9.87 -4.73 4.52
N ALA A 186 11.00 -4.61 3.82
CA ALA A 186 12.32 -4.51 4.46
C ALA A 186 12.44 -3.26 5.34
N GLY A 187 11.90 -2.12 4.91
CA GLY A 187 11.85 -0.89 5.68
C GLY A 187 11.04 -1.04 6.98
N ILE A 188 9.83 -1.58 6.88
CA ILE A 188 8.96 -1.80 8.05
C ILE A 188 9.57 -2.84 8.99
N ARG A 189 10.13 -3.93 8.47
CA ARG A 189 10.84 -4.94 9.28
C ARG A 189 12.05 -4.34 9.99
N SER A 190 12.77 -3.40 9.37
CA SER A 190 13.86 -2.69 10.03
C SER A 190 13.33 -1.84 11.19
N LEU A 191 12.26 -1.05 10.97
CA LEU A 191 11.65 -0.25 12.05
C LEU A 191 11.18 -1.11 13.22
N HIS A 192 10.52 -2.23 12.92
CA HIS A 192 10.09 -3.20 13.92
C HIS A 192 11.27 -3.69 14.77
N ARG A 193 12.36 -4.13 14.12
CA ARG A 193 13.58 -4.59 14.81
C ARG A 193 14.27 -3.50 15.63
N ASP A 194 14.12 -2.25 15.20
CA ASP A 194 14.67 -1.07 15.87
C ASP A 194 13.78 -0.57 17.03
N GLY A 195 12.66 -1.27 17.32
CA GLY A 195 11.81 -0.99 18.48
C GLY A 195 10.71 0.03 18.22
N LEU A 196 10.13 0.06 17.02
CA LEU A 196 9.02 0.97 16.70
C LEU A 196 7.86 0.87 17.71
N GLU A 197 7.55 -0.34 18.21
CA GLU A 197 6.48 -0.58 19.19
C GLU A 197 6.67 0.17 20.52
N THR A 198 7.92 0.35 20.96
CA THR A 198 8.26 1.01 22.23
C THR A 198 8.69 2.45 22.05
N PHE A 199 8.71 2.95 20.81
CA PHE A 199 9.19 4.29 20.50
C PHE A 199 8.15 5.34 20.89
N GLU A 200 8.48 6.19 21.86
CA GLU A 200 7.66 7.37 22.16
C GLU A 200 8.05 8.52 21.23
N MET A 201 7.12 8.93 20.37
CA MET A 201 7.30 10.15 19.59
C MET A 201 7.29 11.38 20.51
N LYS A 202 8.49 11.84 20.90
CA LYS A 202 8.68 13.18 21.49
C LYS A 202 8.17 14.22 20.49
N ARG A 203 7.03 14.83 20.82
CA ARG A 203 6.47 15.97 20.08
C ARG A 203 7.24 17.24 20.39
#